data_AF-A0A0G4GTQ5-F1
#
_entry.id   AF-A0A0G4GTQ5-F1
#
_cell.length_a   1.000
_cell.length_b   1.000
_cell.length_c   1.000
_cell.angle_alpha   90.00
_cell.angle_beta   90.00
_cell.angle_gamma   90.00
#
_symmetry.space_group_name_H-M   'P 1'
#
loop_
_entity.id
_entity.type
_entity.pdbx_description
1 polymer ?
#
loop_
_entity_poly.entity_id
_entity_poly.type
_entity_poly.pdbx_seq_one_letter_code
_entity_poly.pdbx_strand_id
1 'polypeptide(L)'
;MSAPFCPTPRPPSLGTLPRPCRLAHLARRVVDFGPCKRFCQTSALVTGEGHRLMLNTLDLLHESGYSMSDIVYILAQAACQLDECFRLFRPGGQRERMLACLVHTFLAHCLLEDETLSLSTWYTRLATSYCSLSTFEKSSFRLLTLQSCRLYVADEIVLARAAYFRFDRRARPPEADGDDDLMSTGLTVSVIGPFGRSLPLFSDA
;
A
#
# COMPACT_ATOMS: atom_id res chain seq x y z
N MET A 1 -35.20 39.28 -2.26
CA MET A 1 -34.14 39.28 -3.29
C MET A 1 -33.49 37.91 -3.27
N SER A 2 -33.89 37.02 -4.18
CA SER A 2 -33.40 35.64 -4.25
C SER A 2 -32.14 35.60 -5.12
N ALA A 3 -31.04 35.07 -4.58
CA ALA A 3 -29.81 34.92 -5.33
C ALA A 3 -29.96 33.84 -6.43
N PRO A 4 -29.42 34.06 -7.65
CA PRO A 4 -29.47 33.08 -8.72
C PRO A 4 -28.63 31.84 -8.37
N PHE A 5 -29.24 30.66 -8.52
CA PHE A 5 -28.58 29.37 -8.39
C PHE A 5 -27.50 29.26 -9.47
N CYS A 6 -26.23 29.24 -9.06
CA CYS A 6 -25.11 29.01 -9.97
C CYS A 6 -24.99 27.48 -10.16
N PRO A 7 -25.21 26.92 -11.37
CA PRO A 7 -25.07 25.50 -11.59
C PRO A 7 -23.59 25.11 -11.42
N THR A 8 -23.32 24.20 -10.49
CA THR A 8 -21.98 23.64 -10.29
C THR A 8 -21.55 22.87 -11.55
N PRO A 9 -20.34 23.10 -12.07
CA PRO A 9 -19.85 22.39 -13.25
C PRO A 9 -19.84 20.88 -13.00
N ARG A 10 -20.46 20.14 -13.92
CA ARG A 10 -20.51 18.67 -13.87
C ARG A 10 -19.09 18.12 -14.01
N PRO A 11 -18.61 17.26 -13.09
CA PRO A 11 -17.26 16.73 -13.17
C PRO A 11 -17.06 15.92 -14.46
N PRO A 12 -15.87 15.98 -15.08
CA PRO A 12 -15.57 15.27 -16.33
C PRO A 12 -15.69 13.76 -16.14
N SER A 13 -16.15 13.07 -17.18
CA SER A 13 -16.28 11.61 -17.19
C SER A 13 -14.90 10.94 -17.06
N LEU A 14 -14.77 10.01 -16.11
CA LEU A 14 -13.55 9.26 -15.78
C LEU A 14 -12.86 8.55 -16.99
N GLY A 15 -13.57 8.40 -18.11
CA GLY A 15 -13.10 7.71 -19.32
C GLY A 15 -12.08 8.48 -20.16
N THR A 16 -12.03 9.81 -20.10
CA THR A 16 -11.20 10.63 -21.02
C THR A 16 -9.89 11.12 -20.43
N LEU A 17 -9.66 10.92 -19.12
CA LEU A 17 -8.46 11.41 -18.47
C LEU A 17 -7.24 10.52 -18.73
N PRO A 18 -6.05 11.11 -18.93
CA PRO A 18 -4.78 10.38 -18.99
C PRO A 18 -4.66 9.43 -17.78
N ARG A 19 -4.17 8.20 -17.98
CA ARG A 19 -3.98 7.19 -16.92
C ARG A 19 -3.37 7.72 -15.60
N PRO A 20 -2.36 8.62 -15.57
CA PRO A 20 -1.83 9.15 -14.31
C PRO A 20 -2.84 10.04 -13.55
N CYS A 21 -3.81 10.65 -14.22
CA CYS A 21 -4.81 11.53 -13.58
C CYS A 21 -5.89 10.73 -12.85
N ARG A 22 -6.25 9.52 -13.33
CA ARG A 22 -7.36 8.75 -12.75
C ARG A 22 -7.13 8.35 -11.29
N LEU A 23 -5.89 8.02 -10.93
CA LEU A 23 -5.54 7.66 -9.55
C LEU A 23 -5.54 8.88 -8.61
N ALA A 24 -5.12 10.06 -9.10
CA ALA A 24 -5.17 11.28 -8.31
C ALA A 24 -6.61 11.70 -7.97
N HIS A 25 -7.58 11.39 -8.84
CA HIS A 25 -9.00 11.62 -8.56
C HIS A 25 -9.62 10.65 -7.56
N LEU A 26 -8.99 9.48 -7.35
CA LEU A 26 -9.43 8.54 -6.31
C LEU A 26 -8.91 8.93 -4.93
N ALA A 27 -7.79 9.66 -4.86
CA ALA A 27 -7.20 10.10 -3.62
C ALA A 27 -8.00 11.28 -3.05
N ARG A 28 -8.52 11.13 -1.83
CA ARG A 28 -9.23 12.21 -1.14
C ARG A 28 -8.26 13.33 -0.73
N ARG A 29 -6.99 12.99 -0.48
CA ARG A 29 -5.91 13.94 -0.17
C ARG A 29 -4.76 13.76 -1.17
N VAL A 30 -4.20 14.88 -1.65
CA VAL A 30 -3.08 14.86 -2.61
C VAL A 30 -1.83 14.20 -2.01
N VAL A 31 -1.62 14.38 -0.70
CA VAL A 31 -0.47 13.83 0.04
C VAL A 31 -0.45 12.29 0.08
N ASP A 32 -1.60 11.65 -0.09
CA ASP A 32 -1.73 10.19 -0.03
C ASP A 32 -1.23 9.50 -1.30
N PHE A 33 -1.20 10.24 -2.43
CA PHE A 33 -0.89 9.67 -3.73
C PHE A 33 0.53 9.10 -3.82
N GLY A 34 1.53 9.82 -3.30
CA GLY A 34 2.93 9.40 -3.35
C GLY A 34 3.18 8.09 -2.60
N PRO A 35 2.85 8.01 -1.31
CA PRO A 35 2.98 6.80 -0.51
C PRO A 35 2.14 5.64 -1.05
N CYS A 36 0.88 5.86 -1.44
CA CYS A 36 0.03 4.83 -2.03
C CYS A 36 0.69 4.22 -3.27
N LYS A 37 1.11 5.05 -4.24
CA LYS A 37 1.72 4.58 -5.49
C LYS A 37 2.97 3.74 -5.20
N ARG A 38 3.84 4.21 -4.31
CA ARG A 38 5.10 3.51 -3.98
C ARG A 38 4.90 2.23 -3.21
N PHE A 39 3.95 2.21 -2.27
CA PHE A 39 3.57 1.00 -1.58
C PHE A 39 3.01 -0.03 -2.58
N CYS A 40 2.07 0.37 -3.44
CA CYS A 40 1.53 -0.51 -4.48
C CYS A 40 2.61 -1.03 -5.45
N GLN A 41 3.60 -0.21 -5.81
CA GLN A 41 4.73 -0.65 -6.63
C GLN A 41 5.58 -1.71 -5.92
N THR A 42 5.91 -1.46 -4.65
CA THR A 42 6.71 -2.36 -3.82
C THR A 42 6.01 -3.72 -3.65
N SER A 43 4.72 -3.68 -3.33
CA SER A 43 3.94 -4.88 -3.03
C SER A 43 3.37 -5.57 -4.28
N ALA A 44 3.78 -5.14 -5.48
CA ALA A 44 3.28 -5.62 -6.77
C ALA A 44 1.74 -5.52 -6.95
N LEU A 45 1.12 -4.50 -6.35
CA LEU A 45 -0.30 -4.14 -6.42
C LEU A 45 -0.58 -3.00 -7.43
N VAL A 46 0.02 -3.06 -8.62
CA VAL A 46 -0.06 -1.96 -9.60
C VAL A 46 -1.42 -1.91 -10.34
N THR A 47 -2.43 -2.61 -9.84
CA THR A 47 -3.79 -2.63 -10.40
C THR A 47 -4.61 -1.45 -9.89
N GLY A 48 -5.68 -1.07 -10.61
CA GLY A 48 -6.59 -0.02 -10.14
C GLY A 48 -7.26 -0.35 -8.80
N GLU A 49 -7.59 -1.63 -8.59
CA GLU A 49 -8.16 -2.13 -7.33
C GLU A 49 -7.15 -2.06 -6.18
N GLY A 50 -5.88 -2.40 -6.43
CA GLY A 50 -4.82 -2.31 -5.42
C GLY A 50 -4.60 -0.88 -4.94
N HIS A 51 -4.58 0.09 -5.86
CA HIS A 51 -4.49 1.50 -5.50
C HIS A 51 -5.72 1.96 -4.73
N ARG A 52 -6.94 1.58 -5.15
CA ARG A 52 -8.17 1.93 -4.43
C ARG A 52 -8.20 1.36 -3.02
N LEU A 53 -7.81 0.09 -2.84
CA LEU A 53 -7.69 -0.54 -1.53
C LEU A 53 -6.73 0.25 -0.64
N MET A 54 -5.59 0.65 -1.18
CA MET A 54 -4.57 1.37 -0.42
C MET A 54 -4.97 2.81 -0.09
N LEU A 55 -5.61 3.52 -1.02
CA LEU A 55 -6.19 4.85 -0.73
C LEU A 55 -7.28 4.76 0.34
N ASN A 56 -8.14 3.74 0.29
CA ASN A 56 -9.14 3.50 1.34
C ASN A 56 -8.49 3.18 2.69
N THR A 57 -7.35 2.50 2.69
CA THR A 57 -6.57 2.19 3.90
C THR A 57 -5.99 3.47 4.50
N LEU A 58 -5.42 4.34 3.67
CA LEU A 58 -4.94 5.67 4.08
C LEU A 58 -6.09 6.53 4.63
N ASP A 59 -7.24 6.55 3.95
CA ASP A 59 -8.43 7.25 4.42
C ASP A 59 -8.89 6.75 5.79
N LEU A 60 -8.92 5.43 6.02
CA LEU A 60 -9.26 4.85 7.32
C LEU A 60 -8.33 5.35 8.43
N LEU A 61 -7.02 5.34 8.18
CA LEU A 61 -6.03 5.77 9.17
C LEU A 61 -6.14 7.28 9.44
N HIS A 62 -6.26 8.11 8.42
CA HIS A 62 -6.46 9.56 8.60
C HIS A 62 -7.75 9.88 9.34
N GLU A 63 -8.87 9.22 9.00
CA GLU A 63 -10.15 9.41 9.70
C GLU A 63 -10.11 8.97 11.17
N SER A 64 -9.15 8.11 11.52
CA SER A 64 -8.91 7.65 12.89
C SER A 64 -7.90 8.53 13.65
N GLY A 65 -7.39 9.59 13.03
CA GLY A 65 -6.53 10.58 13.67
C GLY A 65 -5.03 10.33 13.57
N TYR A 66 -4.58 9.29 12.87
CA TYR A 66 -3.14 9.01 12.70
C TYR A 66 -2.48 10.07 11.82
N SER A 67 -1.28 10.50 12.19
CA SER A 67 -0.55 11.49 11.41
C SER A 67 0.01 10.88 10.13
N MET A 68 0.28 11.70 9.12
CA MET A 68 0.90 11.21 7.89
C MET A 68 2.29 10.59 8.13
N SER A 69 3.02 11.06 9.16
CA SER A 69 4.32 10.50 9.53
C SER A 69 4.18 9.05 9.96
N ASP A 70 3.21 8.78 10.84
CA ASP A 70 2.96 7.47 11.44
C ASP A 70 2.43 6.50 10.39
N ILE A 71 1.47 6.96 9.57
CA ILE A 71 0.96 6.21 8.43
C ILE A 71 2.09 5.75 7.49
N VAL A 72 3.06 6.62 7.20
CA VAL A 72 4.21 6.26 6.38
C VAL A 72 5.05 5.16 7.04
N TYR A 73 5.26 5.21 8.36
CA TYR A 73 5.99 4.17 9.09
C TYR A 73 5.23 2.85 9.10
N ILE A 74 3.90 2.88 9.29
CA ILE A 74 3.04 1.70 9.18
C ILE A 74 3.17 1.04 7.81
N LEU A 75 3.07 1.84 6.74
CA LEU A 75 3.25 1.32 5.37
C LEU A 75 4.67 0.78 5.15
N ALA A 76 5.69 1.47 5.66
CA ALA A 76 7.08 1.07 5.52
C ALA A 76 7.35 -0.28 6.21
N GLN A 77 6.86 -0.43 7.44
CA GLN A 77 6.93 -1.66 8.21
C GLN A 77 6.21 -2.80 7.51
N ALA A 78 4.97 -2.56 7.05
CA ALA A 78 4.19 -3.54 6.30
C ALA A 78 4.89 -3.98 5.00
N ALA A 79 5.49 -3.04 4.27
CA ALA A 79 6.23 -3.35 3.05
C ALA A 79 7.45 -4.24 3.31
N CYS A 80 8.21 -3.97 4.38
CA CYS A 80 9.35 -4.82 4.74
C CYS A 80 8.89 -6.23 5.19
N GLN A 81 7.78 -6.33 5.94
CA GLN A 81 7.20 -7.63 6.32
C GLN A 81 6.69 -8.41 5.10
N LEU A 82 6.10 -7.72 4.12
CA LEU A 82 5.65 -8.31 2.86
C LEU A 82 6.80 -8.85 2.02
N ASP A 83 7.92 -8.12 1.95
CA ASP A 83 9.11 -8.59 1.23
C ASP A 83 9.57 -9.95 1.79
N GLU A 84 9.64 -10.10 3.11
CA GLU A 84 9.98 -11.38 3.73
C GLU A 84 8.89 -12.44 3.53
N CYS A 85 7.62 -12.07 3.69
CA CYS A 85 6.50 -12.99 3.44
C CYS A 85 6.53 -13.53 2.00
N PHE A 86 6.82 -12.68 1.01
CA PHE A 86 6.84 -13.07 -0.41
C PHE A 86 8.09 -13.88 -0.79
N ARG A 87 9.14 -13.85 0.03
CA ARG A 87 10.27 -14.80 -0.10
C ARG A 87 9.89 -16.19 0.38
N LEU A 88 9.12 -16.29 1.47
CA LEU A 88 8.67 -17.57 2.03
C LEU A 88 7.51 -18.18 1.25
N PHE A 89 6.64 -17.33 0.69
CA PHE A 89 5.43 -17.76 0.03
C PHE A 89 5.13 -16.92 -1.21
N ARG A 90 4.85 -17.56 -2.35
CA ARG A 90 4.42 -16.86 -3.57
C ARG A 90 2.90 -16.86 -3.65
N PRO A 91 2.22 -15.70 -3.46
CA PRO A 91 0.78 -15.61 -3.66
C PRO A 91 0.43 -15.94 -5.11
N GLY A 92 -0.55 -16.83 -5.27
CA GLY A 92 -1.02 -17.38 -6.53
C GLY A 92 -1.82 -16.37 -7.37
N GLY A 93 -2.44 -15.36 -6.75
CA GLY A 93 -3.24 -14.36 -7.46
C GLY A 93 -3.17 -12.93 -6.90
N GLN A 94 -3.69 -11.97 -7.66
CA GLN A 94 -3.76 -10.56 -7.25
C GLN A 94 -4.66 -10.35 -6.01
N ARG A 95 -5.76 -11.10 -5.89
CA ARG A 95 -6.65 -11.04 -4.72
C ARG A 95 -5.93 -11.47 -3.44
N GLU A 96 -5.17 -12.56 -3.50
CA GLU A 96 -4.36 -13.04 -2.39
C GLU A 96 -3.28 -12.03 -1.99
N ARG A 97 -2.63 -11.38 -2.97
CA ARG A 97 -1.67 -10.28 -2.71
C ARG A 97 -2.33 -9.11 -2.02
N MET A 98 -3.50 -8.67 -2.48
CA MET A 98 -4.25 -7.57 -1.87
C MET A 98 -4.60 -7.90 -0.42
N LEU A 99 -5.08 -9.12 -0.15
CA LEU A 99 -5.40 -9.56 1.20
C LEU A 99 -4.16 -9.65 2.09
N ALA A 100 -3.05 -10.20 1.59
CA ALA A 100 -1.78 -10.23 2.31
C ALA A 100 -1.30 -8.81 2.64
N CYS A 101 -1.38 -7.87 1.70
CA CYS A 101 -1.01 -6.48 1.95
C CYS A 101 -1.87 -5.83 3.01
N LEU A 102 -3.19 -6.04 2.95
CA LEU A 102 -4.12 -5.50 3.94
C LEU A 102 -3.83 -6.05 5.34
N VAL A 103 -3.62 -7.37 5.46
CA VAL A 103 -3.29 -8.02 6.73
C VAL A 103 -1.94 -7.54 7.28
N HIS A 104 -0.89 -7.46 6.45
CA HIS A 104 0.40 -6.93 6.91
C HIS A 104 0.33 -5.46 7.32
N THR A 105 -0.51 -4.66 6.66
CA THR A 105 -0.72 -3.26 7.08
C THR A 105 -1.43 -3.19 8.42
N PHE A 106 -2.43 -4.04 8.65
CA PHE A 106 -3.07 -4.18 9.97
C PHE A 106 -2.10 -4.64 11.06
N LEU A 107 -1.28 -5.65 10.79
CA LEU A 107 -0.28 -6.14 11.76
C LEU A 107 0.79 -5.09 12.07
N ALA A 108 1.26 -4.36 11.07
CA ALA A 108 2.20 -3.25 11.25
C ALA A 108 1.56 -2.11 12.07
N HIS A 109 0.29 -1.80 11.82
CA HIS A 109 -0.48 -0.84 12.62
C HIS A 109 -0.55 -1.26 14.09
N CYS A 110 -0.89 -2.52 14.36
CA CYS A 110 -0.93 -3.06 15.72
C CYS A 110 0.43 -3.12 16.41
N LEU A 111 1.52 -3.16 15.64
CA LEU A 111 2.88 -3.22 16.19
C LEU A 111 3.42 -1.85 16.58
N LEU A 112 3.09 -0.81 15.80
CA LEU A 112 3.68 0.52 15.95
C LEU A 112 2.85 1.46 16.84
N GLU A 113 1.54 1.27 16.87
CA GLU A 113 0.64 2.16 17.61
C GLU A 113 0.19 1.50 18.92
N ASP A 114 0.16 2.28 20.01
CA ASP A 114 -0.37 1.82 21.29
C ASP A 114 -1.90 1.69 21.25
N GLU A 115 -2.57 2.68 20.63
CA GLU A 115 -4.00 2.71 20.44
C GLU A 115 -4.34 2.28 19.01
N THR A 116 -4.93 1.10 18.86
CA THR A 116 -5.15 0.46 17.55
C THR A 116 -6.63 0.31 17.24
N LEU A 117 -6.95 0.35 15.94
CA LEU A 117 -8.29 0.08 15.45
C LEU A 117 -8.57 -1.42 15.53
N SER A 118 -9.79 -1.78 15.92
CA SER A 118 -10.18 -3.18 15.99
C SER A 118 -10.11 -3.87 14.62
N LEU A 119 -9.81 -5.18 14.63
CA LEU A 119 -9.83 -6.01 13.43
C LEU A 119 -11.20 -5.98 12.71
N SER A 120 -12.30 -5.87 13.46
CA SER A 120 -13.65 -5.71 12.91
C SER A 120 -13.81 -4.41 12.11
N THR A 121 -13.21 -3.31 12.58
CA THR A 121 -13.21 -2.01 11.88
C THR A 121 -12.47 -2.14 10.54
N TRP A 122 -11.26 -2.70 10.56
CA TRP A 122 -10.47 -2.96 9.35
C TRP A 122 -11.23 -3.83 8.35
N TYR A 123 -11.82 -4.94 8.83
CA TYR A 123 -12.62 -5.81 8.00
C TYR A 123 -13.79 -5.08 7.34
N THR A 124 -14.61 -4.41 8.16
CA THR A 124 -15.83 -3.73 7.71
C THR A 124 -15.52 -2.67 6.65
N ARG A 125 -14.45 -1.91 6.85
CA ARG A 125 -14.07 -0.77 6.00
C ARG A 125 -13.30 -1.19 4.74
N LEU A 126 -12.53 -2.28 4.79
CA LEU A 126 -11.54 -2.61 3.73
C LEU A 126 -11.69 -4.02 3.16
N ALA A 127 -12.01 -5.02 3.99
CA ALA A 127 -11.91 -6.44 3.60
C ALA A 127 -13.26 -7.11 3.24
N THR A 128 -14.41 -6.46 3.50
CA THR A 128 -15.75 -7.03 3.29
C THR A 128 -16.01 -7.50 1.86
N SER A 129 -15.43 -6.86 0.85
CA SER A 129 -15.53 -7.29 -0.55
C SER A 129 -14.57 -8.43 -0.93
N TYR A 130 -13.62 -8.76 -0.06
CA TYR A 130 -12.52 -9.68 -0.34
C TYR A 130 -12.67 -11.03 0.34
N CYS A 131 -13.14 -11.06 1.58
CA CYS A 131 -13.25 -12.28 2.37
C CYS A 131 -14.30 -12.13 3.47
N SER A 132 -14.54 -13.19 4.25
CA SER A 132 -15.34 -13.11 5.48
C SER A 132 -14.50 -12.62 6.66
N LEU A 133 -15.13 -12.14 7.74
CA LEU A 133 -14.42 -11.72 8.96
C LEU A 133 -13.58 -12.87 9.54
N SER A 134 -14.15 -14.09 9.56
CA SER A 134 -13.43 -15.28 10.03
C SER A 134 -12.22 -15.59 9.16
N THR A 135 -12.34 -15.43 7.83
CA THR A 135 -11.21 -15.60 6.91
C THR A 135 -10.14 -14.54 7.19
N PHE A 136 -10.51 -13.28 7.39
CA PHE A 136 -9.57 -12.20 7.68
C PHE A 136 -8.78 -12.44 8.98
N GLU A 137 -9.49 -12.84 10.03
CA GLU A 137 -8.89 -13.21 11.31
C GLU A 137 -7.93 -14.40 11.19
N LYS A 138 -8.39 -15.52 10.59
CA LYS A 138 -7.55 -16.71 10.34
C LYS A 138 -6.32 -16.38 9.51
N SER A 139 -6.46 -15.49 8.53
CA SER A 139 -5.35 -15.06 7.66
C SER A 139 -4.32 -14.24 8.44
N SER A 140 -4.76 -13.41 9.37
CA SER A 140 -3.90 -12.65 10.28
C SER A 140 -3.06 -13.57 11.15
N PHE A 141 -3.69 -14.56 11.79
CA PHE A 141 -2.97 -15.57 12.59
C PHE A 141 -2.06 -16.48 11.75
N ARG A 142 -2.51 -16.88 10.55
CA ARG A 142 -1.71 -17.71 9.65
C ARG A 142 -0.46 -16.97 9.17
N LEU A 143 -0.56 -15.69 8.81
CA LEU A 143 0.59 -14.88 8.39
C LEU A 143 1.57 -14.66 9.54
N LEU A 144 1.08 -14.38 10.76
CA LEU A 144 1.90 -14.37 11.97
C LEU A 144 2.66 -15.69 12.15
N THR A 145 1.96 -16.82 12.01
CA THR A 145 2.55 -18.16 12.16
C THR A 145 3.60 -18.43 11.09
N LEU A 146 3.33 -18.08 9.84
CA LEU A 146 4.29 -18.23 8.72
C LEU A 146 5.58 -17.45 8.95
N GLN A 147 5.50 -16.30 9.61
CA GLN A 147 6.66 -15.50 9.98
C GLN A 147 7.26 -15.92 11.34
N SER A 148 6.83 -17.03 11.93
CA SER A 148 7.26 -17.46 13.27
C SER A 148 7.07 -16.36 14.33
N CYS A 149 6.00 -15.57 14.18
CA CYS A 149 5.70 -14.37 14.98
C CYS A 149 6.81 -13.30 14.97
N ARG A 150 7.71 -13.32 13.99
CA ARG A 150 8.76 -12.32 13.81
C ARG A 150 8.25 -11.20 12.91
N LEU A 151 7.55 -10.26 13.52
CA LEU A 151 7.13 -9.01 12.88
C LEU A 151 8.17 -7.89 12.95
N TYR A 152 9.22 -8.10 13.75
CA TYR A 152 10.30 -7.13 13.92
C TYR A 152 11.15 -7.03 12.66
N VAL A 153 11.37 -5.80 12.23
CA VAL A 153 12.28 -5.42 11.14
C VAL A 153 13.21 -4.37 11.74
N ALA A 154 14.50 -4.43 11.44
CA ALA A 154 15.46 -3.46 11.95
C ALA A 154 15.10 -2.03 11.53
N ASP A 155 15.18 -1.09 12.47
CA ASP A 155 14.75 0.31 12.30
C ASP A 155 15.39 0.97 11.08
N GLU A 156 16.66 0.68 10.77
CA GLU A 156 17.36 1.28 9.64
C GLU A 156 16.70 0.91 8.30
N ILE A 157 16.20 -0.32 8.19
CA ILE A 157 15.52 -0.81 6.99
C ILE A 157 14.15 -0.12 6.86
N VAL A 158 13.44 0.02 7.99
CA VAL A 158 12.12 0.67 8.04
C VAL A 158 12.25 2.16 7.72
N LEU A 159 13.24 2.85 8.30
CA LEU A 159 13.56 4.26 8.06
C LEU A 159 13.92 4.50 6.60
N ALA A 160 14.75 3.65 6.00
CA ALA A 160 15.07 3.73 4.58
C ALA A 160 13.82 3.58 3.70
N ARG A 161 12.93 2.64 4.04
CA ARG A 161 11.65 2.43 3.33
C ARG A 161 10.68 3.61 3.50
N ALA A 162 10.59 4.16 4.71
CA ALA A 162 9.79 5.34 5.01
C ALA A 162 10.28 6.58 4.22
N ALA A 163 11.60 6.79 4.15
CA ALA A 163 12.19 7.85 3.34
C ALA A 163 11.83 7.71 1.86
N TYR A 164 11.89 6.49 1.32
CA TYR A 164 11.43 6.20 -0.05
C TYR A 164 9.95 6.59 -0.25
N PHE A 165 9.07 6.28 0.70
CA PHE A 165 7.65 6.63 0.62
C PHE A 165 7.38 8.13 0.70
N ARG A 166 8.19 8.88 1.46
CA ARG A 166 8.08 10.35 1.57
C ARG A 166 8.57 11.09 0.33
N PHE A 167 9.50 10.52 -0.45
CA PHE A 167 10.23 11.24 -1.49
C PHE A 167 9.33 11.74 -2.64
N ASP A 168 8.80 12.95 -2.61
CA ASP A 168 8.06 13.49 -3.75
C ASP A 168 9.03 13.96 -4.86
N ARG A 169 9.08 13.24 -5.98
CA ARG A 169 9.90 13.64 -7.14
C ARG A 169 9.50 15.00 -7.71
N ARG A 170 8.32 15.52 -7.36
CA ARG A 170 7.85 16.84 -7.78
C ARG A 170 8.52 18.00 -7.04
N ALA A 171 9.30 17.75 -5.98
CA ALA A 171 10.09 18.77 -5.30
C ALA A 171 11.46 19.00 -5.96
N ARG A 172 11.81 18.31 -7.06
CA ARG A 172 12.90 18.76 -7.91
C ARG A 172 12.33 19.88 -8.80
N PRO A 173 12.71 21.17 -8.61
CA PRO A 173 12.44 22.16 -9.62
C PRO A 173 12.97 21.62 -10.95
N PRO A 174 12.31 21.88 -12.09
CA PRO A 174 12.89 21.55 -13.39
C PRO A 174 14.25 22.25 -13.42
N GLU A 175 15.33 21.48 -13.24
CA GLU A 175 16.66 21.93 -13.59
C GLU A 175 16.53 22.26 -15.07
N ALA A 176 16.58 23.57 -15.35
CA ALA A 176 16.57 24.10 -16.69
C ALA A 176 17.58 23.31 -17.51
N ASP A 177 17.15 22.85 -18.68
CA ASP A 177 17.93 22.14 -19.70
C ASP A 177 19.42 22.48 -19.61
N GLY A 178 20.15 21.56 -18.97
CA GLY A 178 21.59 21.41 -19.15
C GLY A 178 21.76 20.14 -19.94
N ASP A 179 21.77 20.27 -21.27
CA ASP A 179 22.36 19.29 -22.17
C ASP A 179 23.75 18.95 -21.62
N ASP A 180 23.96 17.73 -21.13
CA ASP A 180 25.29 17.12 -21.18
C ASP A 180 25.20 15.58 -21.12
N ASP A 181 25.98 15.03 -22.03
CA ASP A 181 26.03 13.68 -22.56
C ASP A 181 26.46 12.57 -21.58
N LEU A 182 26.08 11.34 -21.98
CA LEU A 182 26.78 10.05 -21.81
C LEU A 182 27.33 9.68 -20.41
N MET A 183 26.83 8.57 -19.87
CA MET A 183 27.53 7.27 -19.91
C MET A 183 26.66 6.17 -19.28
N SER A 184 26.46 5.11 -20.05
CA SER A 184 25.73 3.90 -19.69
C SER A 184 26.64 2.93 -18.95
N THR A 185 26.23 2.44 -17.77
CA THR A 185 26.74 1.17 -17.25
C THR A 185 25.61 0.37 -16.61
N GLY A 186 25.30 -0.77 -17.24
CA GLY A 186 24.35 -1.75 -16.74
C GLY A 186 24.92 -2.57 -15.59
N LEU A 187 24.05 -2.86 -14.62
CA LEU A 187 24.26 -3.88 -13.60
C LEU A 187 22.93 -4.56 -13.31
N THR A 188 22.77 -5.77 -13.84
CA THR A 188 21.68 -6.70 -13.52
C THR A 188 22.12 -7.61 -12.37
N VAL A 189 21.41 -7.57 -11.25
CA VAL A 189 21.59 -8.50 -10.13
C VAL A 189 20.48 -9.55 -10.19
N SER A 190 20.86 -10.81 -10.38
CA SER A 190 19.96 -11.96 -10.28
C SER A 190 19.97 -12.51 -8.86
N VAL A 191 18.80 -12.54 -8.20
CA VAL A 191 18.62 -13.20 -6.90
C VAL A 191 17.92 -14.54 -7.13
N ILE A 192 18.66 -15.63 -6.88
CA ILE A 192 18.13 -17.00 -6.85
C ILE A 192 17.95 -17.39 -5.37
N GLY A 193 16.73 -17.71 -4.96
CA GLY A 193 16.43 -18.26 -3.64
C GLY A 193 15.87 -19.69 -3.77
N PRO A 194 16.35 -20.66 -2.97
CA PRO A 194 15.80 -22.02 -2.93
C PRO A 194 14.62 -22.10 -1.94
N PHE A 195 13.81 -23.14 -2.09
CA PHE A 195 12.61 -23.51 -1.31
C PHE A 195 11.26 -22.98 -1.79
N GLY A 196 10.79 -23.57 -2.90
CA GLY A 196 9.40 -23.53 -3.32
C GLY A 196 8.62 -24.74 -2.81
N ARG A 197 7.80 -24.55 -1.78
CA ARG A 197 6.52 -25.27 -1.65
C ARG A 197 5.42 -24.22 -1.56
N SER A 198 4.67 -24.06 -2.64
CA SER A 198 3.51 -23.18 -2.69
C SER A 198 2.33 -23.91 -2.03
N LEU A 199 1.96 -23.51 -0.80
CA LEU A 199 0.72 -23.94 -0.17
C LEU A 199 -0.33 -22.86 -0.39
N PRO A 200 -1.51 -23.16 -0.98
CA PRO A 200 -2.54 -22.14 -1.18
C PRO A 200 -2.88 -21.45 0.15
N LEU A 201 -2.76 -20.12 0.18
CA LEU A 201 -2.91 -19.33 1.40
C LEU A 201 -4.40 -19.13 1.74
N PHE A 202 -5.26 -19.28 0.72
CA PHE A 202 -6.71 -19.16 0.83
C PHE A 202 -7.35 -20.31 0.05
N SER A 203 -7.45 -21.49 0.68
CA SER A 203 -8.37 -22.51 0.16
C SER A 203 -9.74 -22.13 0.65
N ASP A 204 -10.65 -21.81 -0.27
CA ASP A 204 -12.05 -21.57 0.05
C ASP A 204 -12.60 -22.81 0.79
N ALA A 205 -13.15 -22.57 1.98
CA ALA A 205 -13.96 -23.49 2.75
C ALA A 205 -15.31 -22.83 2.97
#